data_AF-U7NNG2-F1
#
_entry.id   AF-U7NNG2-F1
#
_cell.length_a   1.000
_cell.length_b   1.000
_cell.length_c   1.000
_cell.angle_alpha   90.00
_cell.angle_beta   90.00
_cell.angle_gamma   90.00
#
_symmetry.space_group_name_H-M   'P 1'
#
loop_
_entity.id
_entity.type
_entity.pdbx_description
1 polymer ?
#
loop_
_entity_poly.entity_id
_entity_poly.type
_entity_poly.pdbx_seq_one_letter_code
_entity_poly.pdbx_strand_id
1 'polypeptide(L)'
;MASSLDTLLANEKPEVVRQAQLKADRILMEIRLSEVRALLQKTQKDMAEAMGVTQPTIANMEKAGKDLKLSSIKRYVESAGAKVRLDIELPDGTHLAIPL
;
A
#
# COMPACT_ATOMS: atom_id res chain seq x y z
N MET A 1 31.49 7.06 8.39
CA MET A 1 30.44 7.44 7.40
C MET A 1 29.74 6.16 7.01
N ALA A 2 28.41 6.10 7.03
CA ALA A 2 27.69 4.92 6.55
C ALA A 2 28.00 4.75 5.05
N SER A 3 28.35 3.54 4.63
CA SER A 3 28.49 3.20 3.21
C SER A 3 27.17 3.47 2.48
N SER A 4 27.23 4.02 1.25
CA SER A 4 26.03 4.24 0.46
C SER A 4 25.35 2.92 0.12
N LEU A 5 24.03 2.95 -0.11
CA LEU A 5 23.26 1.78 -0.52
C LEU A 5 23.89 1.11 -1.76
N ASP A 6 24.32 1.90 -2.74
CA ASP A 6 24.98 1.41 -3.96
C ASP A 6 26.28 0.65 -3.64
N THR A 7 27.05 1.15 -2.68
CA THR A 7 28.31 0.50 -2.25
C THR A 7 28.02 -0.82 -1.53
N LEU A 8 26.94 -0.89 -0.74
CA LEU A 8 26.54 -2.12 -0.08
C LEU A 8 26.06 -3.16 -1.09
N LEU A 9 25.19 -2.76 -2.02
CA LEU A 9 24.67 -3.66 -3.06
C LEU A 9 25.76 -4.21 -3.98
N ALA A 10 26.75 -3.38 -4.35
CA ALA A 10 27.86 -3.81 -5.21
C ALA A 10 28.80 -4.82 -4.55
N ASN A 11 28.90 -4.80 -3.21
CA ASN A 11 29.76 -5.71 -2.44
C ASN A 11 29.04 -7.00 -2.00
N GLU A 12 27.73 -7.09 -2.21
CA GLU A 12 26.92 -8.25 -1.84
C GLU A 12 26.87 -9.31 -2.94
N LYS A 13 26.46 -10.53 -2.55
CA LYS A 13 26.26 -11.62 -3.52
C LYS A 13 25.05 -11.30 -4.41
N PRO A 14 25.13 -11.52 -5.75
CA PRO A 14 24.02 -11.24 -6.66
C PRO A 14 22.69 -11.89 -6.27
N GLU A 15 22.74 -13.12 -5.73
CA GLU A 15 21.54 -13.81 -5.25
C GLU A 15 20.92 -13.15 -4.01
N VAL A 16 21.74 -12.62 -3.10
CA VAL A 16 21.25 -11.90 -1.91
C VAL A 16 20.59 -10.59 -2.32
N VAL A 17 21.21 -9.86 -3.25
CA VAL A 17 20.63 -8.63 -3.82
C VAL A 17 19.29 -8.92 -4.50
N ARG A 18 19.22 -9.99 -5.32
CA ARG A 18 17.98 -10.40 -5.99
C ARG A 18 16.86 -10.74 -5.00
N GLN A 19 17.16 -11.51 -3.95
CA GLN A 19 16.17 -11.85 -2.91
C GLN A 19 15.72 -10.62 -2.13
N ALA A 20 16.64 -9.71 -1.82
CA ALA A 20 16.33 -8.44 -1.17
C ALA A 20 15.41 -7.57 -2.05
N GLN A 21 15.68 -7.50 -3.36
CA GLN A 21 14.84 -6.76 -4.31
C GLN A 21 13.44 -7.36 -4.40
N LEU A 22 13.31 -8.69 -4.58
CA LEU A 22 12.01 -9.37 -4.60
C LEU A 22 11.20 -9.13 -3.33
N LYS A 23 11.88 -9.09 -2.17
CA LYS A 23 11.26 -8.76 -0.89
C LYS A 23 10.82 -7.30 -0.83
N ALA A 24 11.65 -6.38 -1.31
CA ALA A 24 11.32 -4.96 -1.38
C ALA A 24 10.12 -4.71 -2.30
N ASP A 25 10.11 -5.29 -3.50
CA ASP A 25 9.01 -5.18 -4.46
C ASP A 25 7.69 -5.71 -3.85
N ARG A 26 7.76 -6.83 -3.13
CA ARG A 26 6.60 -7.37 -2.42
C ARG A 26 6.09 -6.44 -1.31
N ILE A 27 7.00 -5.80 -0.56
CA ILE A 27 6.63 -4.82 0.47
C ILE A 27 6.00 -3.58 -0.17
N LEU A 28 6.55 -3.10 -1.30
CA LEU A 28 6.01 -1.96 -2.04
C LEU A 28 4.63 -2.25 -2.65
N MET A 29 4.35 -3.51 -3.01
CA MET A 29 3.03 -3.93 -3.49
C MET A 29 1.98 -4.13 -2.37
N GLU A 30 2.38 -4.16 -1.11
CA GLU A 30 1.43 -4.32 0.00
C GLU A 30 0.70 -3.00 0.29
N ILE A 31 -0.59 -2.94 -0.07
CA ILE A 31 -1.45 -1.84 0.33
C ILE A 31 -1.79 -1.97 1.82
N ARG A 32 -1.36 -1.00 2.62
CA ARG A 32 -1.55 -0.99 4.07
C ARG A 32 -2.77 -0.16 4.48
N LEU A 33 -3.98 -0.68 4.21
CA LEU A 33 -5.25 -0.01 4.57
C LEU A 33 -5.34 0.34 6.07
N SER A 34 -4.76 -0.49 6.94
CA SER A 34 -4.73 -0.24 8.39
C SER A 34 -3.96 1.03 8.76
N GLU A 35 -2.92 1.39 7.99
CA GLU A 35 -2.21 2.66 8.18
C GLU A 35 -3.03 3.84 7.71
N VAL A 36 -3.67 3.73 6.54
CA VAL A 36 -4.59 4.77 6.05
C VAL A 36 -5.67 5.05 7.09
N ARG A 37 -6.26 4.00 7.66
CA ARG A 37 -7.24 4.11 8.74
C ARG A 37 -6.66 4.77 10.00
N ALA A 38 -5.44 4.42 10.40
CA ALA A 38 -4.79 4.99 11.57
C ALA A 38 -4.47 6.49 11.39
N LEU A 39 -4.02 6.89 10.19
CA LEU A 39 -3.81 8.29 9.82
C LEU A 39 -5.09 9.12 9.90
N LEU A 40 -6.23 8.50 9.55
CA LEU A 40 -7.55 9.10 9.65
C LEU A 40 -8.19 8.98 11.04
N GLN A 41 -7.45 8.43 12.02
CA GLN A 41 -7.89 8.24 13.42
C GLN A 41 -9.21 7.45 13.55
N LYS A 42 -9.41 6.44 12.69
CA LYS A 42 -10.60 5.59 12.69
C LYS A 42 -10.33 4.21 13.31
N THR A 43 -11.33 3.65 13.99
CA THR A 43 -11.32 2.24 14.40
C THR A 43 -11.82 1.34 13.28
N GLN A 44 -11.56 0.03 13.36
CA GLN A 44 -12.15 -0.93 12.41
C GLN A 44 -13.68 -0.97 12.51
N LYS A 45 -14.25 -0.62 13.68
CA LYS A 45 -15.70 -0.52 13.88
C LYS A 45 -16.26 0.70 13.13
N ASP A 46 -15.60 1.85 13.23
CA ASP A 46 -16.02 3.07 12.51
C ASP A 46 -16.01 2.82 11.00
N MET A 47 -14.99 2.12 10.50
CA MET A 47 -14.91 1.74 9.08
C MET A 47 -16.02 0.77 8.68
N ALA A 48 -16.34 -0.20 9.54
CA ALA A 48 -17.40 -1.17 9.27
C ALA A 48 -18.76 -0.48 9.18
N GLU A 49 -19.04 0.45 10.10
CA GLU A 49 -20.25 1.28 10.09
C GLU A 49 -20.32 2.14 8.83
N ALA A 50 -19.24 2.86 8.50
CA ALA A 50 -19.19 3.73 7.33
C ALA A 50 -19.28 2.96 5.99
N MET A 51 -18.83 1.71 5.95
CA MET A 51 -18.92 0.85 4.77
C MET A 51 -20.21 0.03 4.70
N GLY A 52 -20.99 -0.05 5.78
CA GLY A 52 -22.17 -0.91 5.88
C GLY A 52 -21.83 -2.41 5.85
N VAL A 53 -20.71 -2.80 6.48
CA VAL A 53 -20.24 -4.19 6.56
C VAL A 53 -19.89 -4.56 8.00
N THR A 54 -19.45 -5.80 8.24
CA THR A 54 -19.04 -6.25 9.57
C THR A 54 -17.58 -5.89 9.87
N GLN A 55 -17.22 -5.72 11.15
CA GLN A 55 -15.84 -5.50 11.57
C GLN A 55 -14.87 -6.62 11.11
N PRO A 56 -15.23 -7.93 11.17
CA PRO A 56 -14.40 -8.98 10.58
C PRO A 56 -14.16 -8.81 9.08
N THR A 57 -15.12 -8.27 8.32
CA THR A 57 -14.93 -7.95 6.90
C THR A 57 -13.82 -6.91 6.73
N ILE A 58 -13.80 -5.86 7.55
CA ILE A 58 -12.74 -4.83 7.56
C ILE A 58 -11.38 -5.43 7.92
N ALA A 59 -11.31 -6.26 8.97
CA ALA A 59 -10.07 -6.90 9.38
C ALA A 59 -9.51 -7.83 8.27
N ASN A 60 -10.38 -8.57 7.58
CA ASN A 60 -9.98 -9.42 6.45
C ASN A 60 -9.49 -8.58 5.27
N MET A 61 -10.12 -7.45 4.97
CA MET A 61 -9.66 -6.52 3.93
C MET A 61 -8.27 -5.96 4.26
N GLU A 62 -8.07 -5.47 5.49
CA GLU A 62 -6.77 -4.95 5.96
C GLU A 62 -5.66 -6.01 5.92
N LYS A 63 -6.00 -7.29 6.16
CA LYS A 63 -5.06 -8.41 6.09
C LYS A 63 -4.75 -8.85 4.65
N ALA A 64 -5.72 -8.73 3.74
CA ALA A 64 -5.58 -9.16 2.35
C ALA A 64 -4.65 -8.26 1.54
N GLY A 65 -4.64 -6.94 1.81
CA GLY A 65 -3.65 -5.95 1.34
C GLY A 65 -3.36 -5.95 -0.17
N LYS A 66 -2.52 -6.89 -0.61
CA LYS A 66 -2.00 -7.06 -1.99
C LYS A 66 -3.02 -7.51 -3.04
N ASP A 67 -4.11 -8.19 -2.65
CA ASP A 67 -5.07 -8.81 -3.60
C ASP A 67 -6.43 -8.06 -3.64
N LEU A 68 -6.47 -6.83 -3.14
CA LEU A 68 -7.69 -6.03 -3.12
C LEU A 68 -8.00 -5.44 -4.49
N LYS A 69 -9.26 -5.52 -4.92
CA LYS A 69 -9.73 -4.80 -6.11
C LYS A 69 -9.59 -3.29 -5.89
N LEU A 70 -9.23 -2.54 -6.94
CA LEU A 70 -9.17 -1.07 -6.89
C LEU A 70 -10.49 -0.45 -6.40
N SER A 71 -11.63 -1.01 -6.80
CA SER A 71 -12.95 -0.58 -6.33
C SER A 71 -13.17 -0.80 -4.82
N SER A 72 -12.57 -1.86 -4.25
CA SER A 72 -12.60 -2.12 -2.81
C SER A 72 -11.77 -1.10 -2.04
N ILE A 73 -10.59 -0.74 -2.55
CA ILE A 73 -9.71 0.28 -1.96
C ILE A 73 -10.41 1.63 -2.00
N LYS A 74 -10.97 2.01 -3.16
CA LYS A 74 -11.72 3.25 -3.30
C LYS A 74 -12.84 3.35 -2.27
N ARG A 75 -13.71 2.34 -2.22
CA ARG A 75 -14.83 2.34 -1.27
C ARG A 75 -14.34 2.43 0.18
N TYR A 76 -13.26 1.73 0.53
CA TYR A 76 -12.68 1.80 1.87
C TYR A 76 -12.20 3.23 2.22
N VAL A 77 -11.41 3.85 1.34
CA VAL A 77 -10.83 5.18 1.55
C VAL A 77 -11.92 6.25 1.57
N GLU A 78 -12.90 6.17 0.67
CA GLU A 78 -14.02 7.11 0.60
C GLU A 78 -14.97 7.00 1.80
N SER A 79 -15.25 5.78 2.29
CA SER A 79 -15.99 5.59 3.54
C SER A 79 -15.25 6.18 4.75
N ALA A 80 -13.92 6.31 4.68
CA ALA A 80 -13.14 6.99 5.70
C ALA A 80 -13.16 8.53 5.56
N GLY A 81 -13.79 9.07 4.51
CA GLY A 81 -13.84 10.51 4.20
C GLY A 81 -12.65 11.02 3.39
N ALA A 82 -11.82 10.13 2.84
CA ALA A 82 -10.67 10.47 2.02
C ALA A 82 -10.93 10.24 0.53
N LYS A 83 -10.03 10.70 -0.33
CA LYS A 83 -10.07 10.44 -1.78
C LYS A 83 -8.84 9.64 -2.16
N VAL A 84 -9.01 8.69 -3.08
CA VAL A 84 -7.92 7.90 -3.63
C VAL A 84 -7.67 8.29 -5.09
N ARG A 85 -6.41 8.30 -5.48
CA ARG A 85 -5.97 8.46 -6.87
C ARG A 85 -4.96 7.35 -7.18
N LEU A 86 -5.01 6.83 -8.40
CA LEU A 86 -3.97 5.99 -8.96
C LEU A 86 -2.89 6.90 -9.54
N ASP A 87 -1.68 6.79 -9.02
CA ASP A 87 -0.52 7.49 -9.57
C ASP A 87 0.22 6.57 -10.53
N ILE A 88 0.47 7.05 -11.75
CA ILE A 88 1.16 6.31 -12.81
C ILE A 88 2.43 7.07 -13.17
N GLU A 89 3.58 6.47 -12.94
CA GLU A 89 4.88 6.98 -13.40
C GLU A 89 5.14 6.49 -14.84
N LEU A 90 5.38 7.43 -15.74
CA LEU A 90 5.70 7.17 -17.14
C LEU A 90 7.22 6.97 -17.33
N PRO A 91 7.67 6.34 -18.44
CA PRO A 91 9.10 6.12 -18.68
C PRO A 91 9.98 7.37 -18.73
N ASP A 92 9.38 8.56 -18.95
CA ASP A 92 10.06 9.86 -18.94
C ASP A 92 10.13 10.49 -17.54
N GLY A 93 9.62 9.82 -16.51
CA GLY A 93 9.53 10.29 -15.13
C GLY A 93 8.33 11.19 -14.85
N THR A 94 7.43 11.40 -15.82
CA THR A 94 6.21 12.18 -15.60
C THR A 94 5.19 11.34 -14.82
N HIS A 95 4.53 11.94 -13.82
CA HIS A 95 3.45 11.32 -13.06
C HIS A 95 2.06 11.74 -13.56
N LEU A 96 1.17 10.77 -13.74
CA LEU A 96 -0.24 10.98 -14.05
C LEU A 96 -1.12 10.43 -12.92
N ALA A 97 -1.78 11.32 -12.19
CA ALA A 97 -2.73 10.95 -11.14
C ALA A 97 -4.17 10.87 -11.68
N ILE A 98 -4.77 9.68 -11.64
CA ILE A 98 -6.13 9.39 -12.10
C ILE A 98 -7.04 9.16 -10.88
N PRO A 99 -8.19 9.85 -10.75
CA PRO A 99 -9.18 9.51 -9.73
C PRO A 99 -9.67 8.06 -9.89
N LEU A 100 -9.69 7.29 -8.80
CA LEU A 100 -10.31 5.96 -8.77
C LEU A 100 -11.79 6.08 -8.42
#